data_AF-E3D809-F1
#
_entry.id   AF-E3D809-F1
#
_cell.length_a   1.000
_cell.length_b   1.000
_cell.length_c   1.000
_cell.angle_alpha   90.00
_cell.angle_beta   90.00
_cell.angle_gamma   90.00
#
_symmetry.space_group_name_H-M   'P 1'
#
loop_
_entity.id
_entity.type
_entity.pdbx_description
1 polymer ?
#
loop_
_entity_poly.entity_id
_entity_poly.type
_entity_poly.pdbx_seq_one_letter_code
_entity_poly.pdbx_strand_id
1 'polypeptide(L)' 'MSDYNPNRRCSRTHNRVVRKGSELFDADGVKLEPSDFQTLDQRSKDDDNRILGELPPHWAVFSERGR' A
#
# COMPACT_ATOMS: atom_id res chain seq x y z
N MET A 1 -1.68 29.34 -47.48
CA MET A 1 -0.98 28.64 -46.38
C MET A 1 -2.04 28.05 -45.48
N SER A 2 -1.94 26.77 -45.11
CA SER A 2 -2.92 26.12 -44.23
C SER A 2 -2.75 26.64 -42.79
N ASP A 3 -3.82 27.21 -42.23
CA ASP A 3 -3.83 27.77 -40.87
C ASP A 3 -3.47 26.73 -39.80
N TYR A 4 -2.62 27.15 -38.86
CA TYR A 4 -2.20 26.36 -37.71
C TYR A 4 -3.39 26.08 -36.80
N ASN A 5 -3.72 24.80 -36.61
CA ASN A 5 -4.75 24.38 -35.67
C ASN A 5 -4.10 23.64 -34.49
N PRO A 6 -4.04 24.23 -33.28
CA PRO A 6 -3.41 23.62 -32.11
C PRO A 6 -4.13 22.36 -31.62
N ASN A 7 -5.39 22.15 -32.03
CA ASN A 7 -6.23 21.03 -31.62
C ASN A 7 -6.09 19.78 -32.51
N ARG A 8 -5.23 19.80 -33.54
CA ARG A 8 -4.90 18.60 -34.35
C ARG A 8 -4.00 17.60 -33.62
N ARG A 9 -3.59 17.89 -32.39
CA ARG A 9 -2.79 16.96 -31.58
C ARG A 9 -3.73 15.93 -30.96
N CYS A 10 -3.88 14.79 -31.62
CA CYS A 10 -4.46 13.61 -30.98
C CYS A 10 -3.55 13.22 -29.81
N SER A 11 -4.12 13.07 -28.60
CA SER A 11 -3.33 12.57 -27.48
C SER A 11 -2.82 11.17 -27.82
N ARG A 12 -1.54 10.91 -27.55
CA ARG A 12 -0.97 9.57 -27.74
C ARG A 12 -1.53 8.68 -26.63
N THR A 13 -2.58 7.92 -26.94
CA THR A 13 -3.12 6.94 -26.00
C THR A 13 -2.15 5.76 -25.92
N HIS A 14 -1.66 5.46 -24.71
CA HIS A 14 -0.85 4.27 -24.49
C HIS A 14 -1.75 3.04 -24.45
N ASN A 15 -1.62 2.15 -25.42
CA ASN A 15 -2.34 0.88 -25.42
C ASN A 15 -1.62 -0.11 -24.51
N ARG A 16 -2.20 -0.42 -23.35
CA ARG A 16 -1.67 -1.46 -22.46
C ARG A 16 -1.99 -2.83 -23.05
N VAL A 17 -0.96 -3.55 -23.46
CA VAL A 17 -1.11 -4.97 -23.82
C VAL A 17 -1.27 -5.76 -22.52
N VAL A 18 -2.49 -6.22 -22.26
CA VAL A 18 -2.80 -7.10 -21.12
C VAL A 18 -2.82 -8.54 -21.62
N ARG A 19 -1.79 -9.33 -21.31
CA ARG A 19 -1.89 -10.79 -21.45
C ARG A 19 -2.74 -11.31 -20.30
N LYS A 20 -3.82 -12.00 -20.62
CA LYS A 20 -4.58 -12.77 -19.63
C LYS A 20 -3.74 -13.99 -19.25
N GLY A 21 -3.54 -14.21 -17.96
CA GLY A 21 -2.95 -15.47 -17.47
C GLY A 21 -3.86 -16.65 -17.83
N SER A 22 -3.28 -17.83 -18.03
CA SER A 22 -4.00 -19.09 -18.24
C SER A 22 -4.04 -19.96 -16.98
N GLU A 23 -3.61 -19.41 -15.84
CA GLU A 23 -3.53 -20.12 -14.56
C GLU A 23 -4.94 -20.30 -13.99
N LEU A 24 -5.31 -21.56 -13.77
CA LEU A 24 -6.49 -21.97 -13.02
C LEU A 24 -6.04 -22.15 -11.57
N PHE A 25 -6.14 -21.09 -10.77
CA PHE A 25 -5.99 -21.24 -9.33
C PHE A 25 -7.20 -22.05 -8.84
N ASP A 26 -6.98 -23.30 -8.47
CA ASP A 26 -7.95 -24.05 -7.68
C ASP A 26 -8.26 -23.23 -6.43
N ALA A 27 -9.55 -23.04 -6.12
CA ALA A 27 -10.01 -22.16 -5.05
C ALA A 27 -9.43 -22.52 -3.66
N ASP A 28 -8.88 -23.73 -3.52
CA ASP A 28 -8.43 -24.30 -2.26
C ASP A 28 -6.90 -24.21 -2.04
N GLY A 29 -6.17 -23.50 -2.90
CA GLY A 29 -4.70 -23.37 -2.80
C GLY A 29 -4.19 -22.30 -1.83
N VAL A 30 -5.06 -21.39 -1.38
CA VAL A 30 -4.71 -20.30 -0.47
C VAL A 30 -5.28 -20.61 0.90
N LYS A 31 -4.40 -20.95 1.85
CA LYS A 31 -4.78 -21.05 3.26
C LYS A 31 -5.11 -19.65 3.74
N LEU A 32 -6.33 -19.46 4.24
CA LEU A 32 -6.72 -18.20 4.88
C LEU A 32 -5.99 -18.12 6.21
N GLU A 33 -5.11 -17.14 6.32
CA GLU A 33 -4.40 -16.86 7.56
C GLU A 33 -5.31 -16.01 8.47
N PRO A 34 -5.19 -16.11 9.80
CA PRO A 34 -5.98 -15.30 10.72
C PRO A 34 -5.85 -13.78 10.47
N SER A 35 -4.71 -13.34 9.91
CA SER A 35 -4.46 -11.95 9.50
C SER A 35 -5.35 -11.46 8.37
N ASP A 36 -5.86 -12.37 7.52
CA ASP A 36 -6.70 -12.01 6.37
C ASP A 36 -8.10 -11.55 6.80
N PHE A 37 -8.51 -11.93 8.01
CA PHE A 37 -9.76 -11.51 8.63
C PHE A 37 -9.61 -10.32 9.59
N GLN A 38 -8.37 -9.86 9.82
CA GLN A 38 -8.15 -8.72 10.70
C GLN A 38 -8.55 -7.41 10.02
N THR A 39 -9.37 -6.62 10.71
CA THR A 39 -9.72 -5.27 10.27
C THR A 39 -8.52 -4.34 10.41
N LEU A 40 -8.51 -3.25 9.64
CA LEU A 40 -7.46 -2.23 9.70
C LEU A 40 -7.30 -1.66 11.12
N ASP A 41 -8.42 -1.43 11.81
CA ASP A 41 -8.45 -0.92 13.18
C ASP A 41 -7.86 -1.89 14.20
N GLN A 42 -8.10 -3.20 14.04
CA GLN A 42 -7.54 -4.21 14.93
C GLN A 42 -6.02 -4.28 14.77
N ARG A 43 -5.53 -4.23 13.53
CA ARG A 43 -4.10 -4.16 13.24
C ARG A 43 -3.46 -2.91 13.84
N SER A 44 -4.10 -1.74 13.70
CA SER A 44 -3.57 -0.49 14.26
C SER A 44 -3.44 -0.57 15.78
N LYS A 45 -4.44 -1.15 16.48
CA LYS A 45 -4.39 -1.32 17.94
C LYS A 45 -3.29 -2.29 18.38
N ASP A 46 -3.13 -3.39 17.66
CA ASP A 46 -2.06 -4.35 17.94
C ASP A 46 -0.67 -3.71 17.69
N ASP A 47 -0.54 -2.93 16.62
CA ASP A 47 0.67 -2.15 16.34
C ASP A 47 0.93 -1.08 17.40
N ASP A 48 -0.10 -0.36 17.87
CA ASP A 48 0.02 0.63 18.95
C ASP A 48 0.47 -0.03 20.26
N ASN A 49 -0.15 -1.16 20.62
CA ASN A 49 0.24 -1.93 21.80
C ASN A 49 1.69 -2.43 21.71
N ARG A 50 2.12 -2.86 20.53
CA ARG A 50 3.49 -3.31 20.27
C ARG A 50 4.50 -2.16 20.32
N ILE A 51 4.18 -1.03 19.69
CA ILE A 51 5.00 0.19 19.72
C ILE A 51 5.20 0.66 21.16
N LEU A 52 4.16 0.60 22.00
CA LEU A 52 4.24 1.04 23.39
C LEU A 52 4.90 0.01 24.32
N GLY A 53 4.79 -1.29 24.02
CA GLY A 53 5.29 -2.37 24.88
C GLY A 53 6.74 -2.80 24.63
N GLU A 54 7.24 -2.67 23.40
CA GLU A 54 8.56 -3.19 22.98
C GLU A 54 9.58 -2.09 22.67
N LEU A 55 9.32 -0.86 23.08
CA LEU A 55 10.19 0.29 22.79
C LEU A 55 11.51 0.17 23.59
N PRO A 56 12.70 0.05 22.97
CA PRO A 56 13.98 0.10 23.65
C PRO A 56 14.09 1.23 24.67
N PRO A 57 14.80 1.03 25.80
CA PRO A 57 14.87 2.00 26.89
C PRO A 57 15.45 3.37 26.49
N HIS A 58 16.09 3.48 25.32
CA HIS A 58 16.62 4.74 24.78
C HIS A 58 15.62 5.51 23.89
N TRP A 59 14.44 4.96 23.59
CA TRP A 59 13.39 5.59 22.78
C TRP A 59 12.32 6.32 23.63
N ALA A 60 12.26 6.05 24.94
CA ALA A 60 11.33 6.70 25.88
C ALA A 60 11.98 7.78 26.78
N VAL A 61 13.25 8.14 26.55
CA VAL A 61 13.95 9.14 27.36
C VAL A 61 13.66 10.55 26.83
N PHE A 62 12.54 11.13 27.26
CA PHE A 62 12.35 12.57 27.18
C PHE A 62 13.19 13.21 28.29
N SER A 63 14.38 13.69 27.93
CA SER A 63 15.10 14.64 28.76
C SER A 63 14.33 15.96 28.75
N GLU A 64 13.39 16.11 29.69
CA GLU A 64 12.93 17.45 30.09
C GLU A 64 14.21 18.25 30.41
N ARG A 65 14.46 19.33 29.64
CA ARG A 65 15.59 20.27 29.77
C ARG A 65 16.10 20.34 31.22
N GLY A 66 17.38 20.14 31.52
CA GLY A 66 18.52 20.82 30.91
C GLY A 66 18.75 22.16 31.61
N ARG A 67 19.42 22.10 32.78
CA ARG A 67 19.79 23.18 33.73
C ARG A 67 18.70 23.73 34.64
#